data_AF-A0A812T5V6-F1
#
_entry.id   AF-A0A812T5V6-F1
#
_cell.length_a   1.000
_cell.length_b   1.000
_cell.length_c   1.000
_cell.angle_alpha   90.00
_cell.angle_beta   90.00
_cell.angle_gamma   90.00
#
_symmetry.space_group_name_H-M   'P 1'
#
loop_
_entity.id
_entity.type
_entity.pdbx_description
1 polymer ?
#
loop_
_entity_poly.entity_id
_entity_poly.type
_entity_poly.pdbx_seq_one_letter_code
_entity_poly.pdbx_strand_id
1 'polypeptide(L)'
;MAGTLVCQGSEPFAPLRNEDSDDESKRKVLKASVDVVPLPIPDIHDKWQKVASDAFMAMWCTIPGASLLATGYMVRHYLIRRWRLIFPKEQNLGKRLRSVVLWEALTWIILISITVEDAIFVFLNDTSLTYQTHQNYKVDSKASFAEEARSDFAFAPIYIVNNICLLGAFLLLRVLVIQSVEVAADVHIHKVAARQEPKLNNFKHAGMGKRAYELLQRLQDAFPDCYQREDPPVTIHDVTRNWETTETDLRAMTWTSSILLFVLLTWQQLSVFYGTKVLWEWPHAPEWTNKQRTFLLAVFLRTVFAASSWYHLVQGILCTTACMKGNAYQLLVFTTLTNYSKVDTWSKKDRSSLKSILYSNHNALGGLPSDEDLQRCLDEALGKDRLDLMCLEDIKAWWDLRRYIQIDFMDESAMMDYCGVLTIILLICFGLAGVMDWIAHADPCSPGLLLILVLAACLSIIMLDVIQVCIDINQILEHDSLVLVDAAADAILSKRPDAVEVATLLRAVERKVDMFDDRQQVLGVPMTANYRNGWILSVLFAALSAVWELIKTARTDLLDFAEMQDDVWWNVTTWLGHFFCMDEPLQNQTNHTL
;
A
#
# COMPACT_ATOMS: atom_id res chain seq x y z
N MET A 1 17.43 24.52 25.02
CA MET A 1 17.03 23.26 25.68
C MET A 1 17.20 22.16 24.65
N ALA A 2 18.41 21.60 24.59
CA ALA A 2 18.81 20.60 23.62
C ALA A 2 19.13 19.33 24.40
N GLY A 3 18.25 18.33 24.30
CA GLY A 3 18.48 16.99 24.82
C GLY A 3 19.15 16.16 23.75
N THR A 4 20.43 15.88 23.95
CA THR A 4 21.27 15.04 23.10
C THR A 4 20.77 13.60 23.18
N LEU A 5 20.05 13.12 22.16
CA LEU A 5 19.73 11.71 21.98
C LEU A 5 21.02 10.97 21.57
N VAL A 6 21.51 10.14 22.48
CA VAL A 6 22.59 9.18 22.25
C VAL A 6 22.08 8.14 21.27
N CYS A 7 22.50 8.22 20.01
CA CYS A 7 22.36 7.12 19.06
C CYS A 7 23.25 5.97 19.55
N GLN A 8 22.65 4.89 20.04
CA GLN A 8 23.34 3.61 20.16
C GLN A 8 23.70 3.13 18.75
N GLY A 9 25.01 2.94 18.54
CA GLY A 9 25.58 2.55 17.26
C GLY A 9 25.18 1.13 16.87
N SER A 10 24.65 1.00 15.66
CA SER A 10 24.70 -0.25 14.91
C SER A 10 26.17 -0.49 14.52
N GLU A 11 26.83 -1.45 15.17
CA GLU A 11 28.18 -1.85 14.74
C GLU A 11 28.16 -2.42 13.31
N PRO A 12 29.14 -2.08 12.46
CA PRO A 12 29.27 -2.69 11.16
C PRO A 12 29.82 -4.12 11.31
N PHE A 13 29.03 -5.10 10.88
CA PHE A 13 29.42 -6.51 10.76
C PHE A 13 30.83 -6.67 10.15
N ALA A 14 31.72 -7.32 10.90
CA ALA A 14 33.08 -7.66 10.51
C ALA A 14 33.12 -8.64 9.29
N PRO A 15 34.19 -8.61 8.48
CA PRO A 15 34.30 -9.50 7.31
C PRO A 15 34.70 -10.92 7.75
N LEU A 16 33.87 -11.91 7.42
CA LEU A 16 34.17 -13.32 7.62
C LEU A 16 35.13 -13.83 6.53
N ARG A 17 36.18 -14.51 6.98
CA ARG A 17 37.28 -15.09 6.19
C ARG A 17 37.09 -16.61 6.07
N ASN A 18 37.22 -17.09 4.82
CA ASN A 18 37.39 -18.45 4.27
C ASN A 18 36.69 -19.68 4.91
N GLU A 19 35.71 -20.18 4.14
CA GLU A 19 35.52 -21.55 3.62
C GLU A 19 36.24 -22.68 4.38
N ASP A 20 35.59 -23.21 5.42
CA ASP A 20 35.62 -24.64 5.84
C ASP A 20 34.61 -24.92 6.99
N SER A 21 33.55 -24.12 7.14
CA SER A 21 32.70 -24.10 8.36
C SER A 21 31.19 -24.12 8.11
N ASP A 22 30.69 -24.90 7.16
CA ASP A 22 29.24 -24.92 6.84
C ASP A 22 28.33 -25.24 8.05
N ASP A 23 28.80 -26.03 9.02
CA ASP A 23 28.04 -26.28 10.26
C ASP A 23 28.21 -25.21 11.34
N GLU A 24 29.37 -24.55 11.41
CA GLU A 24 29.61 -23.49 12.41
C GLU A 24 29.04 -22.14 11.96
N SER A 25 29.02 -21.88 10.64
CA SER A 25 28.33 -20.78 9.99
C SER A 25 26.81 -20.92 10.20
N LYS A 26 26.23 -22.09 9.91
CA LYS A 26 24.82 -22.37 10.22
C LYS A 26 24.53 -22.20 11.71
N ARG A 27 25.38 -22.70 12.62
CA ARG A 27 25.23 -22.47 14.07
C ARG A 27 25.39 -21.02 14.50
N LYS A 28 26.26 -20.22 13.87
CA LYS A 28 26.45 -18.79 14.18
C LYS A 28 25.31 -17.94 13.63
N VAL A 29 24.78 -18.27 12.46
CA VAL A 29 23.57 -17.67 11.90
C VAL A 29 22.36 -18.04 12.77
N LEU A 30 22.23 -19.30 13.20
CA LEU A 30 21.21 -19.73 14.17
C LEU A 30 21.41 -19.07 15.55
N LYS A 31 22.64 -18.85 16.02
CA LYS A 31 22.87 -18.14 17.29
C LYS A 31 22.54 -16.66 17.19
N ALA A 32 22.89 -16.01 16.08
CA ALA A 32 22.54 -14.61 15.83
C ALA A 32 21.04 -14.40 15.57
N SER A 33 20.34 -15.40 15.03
CA SER A 33 18.88 -15.37 14.88
C SER A 33 18.12 -15.72 16.17
N VAL A 34 18.78 -16.33 17.16
CA VAL A 34 18.17 -16.72 18.45
C VAL A 34 18.17 -15.58 19.48
N ASP A 35 19.02 -14.57 19.31
CA ASP A 35 18.95 -13.32 20.09
C ASP A 35 17.99 -12.29 19.48
N VAL A 36 17.23 -12.65 18.43
CA VAL A 36 16.12 -11.83 17.92
C VAL A 36 14.99 -11.92 18.94
N VAL A 37 15.02 -10.98 19.89
CA VAL A 37 13.87 -10.69 20.75
C VAL A 37 12.68 -10.50 19.80
N PRO A 38 11.59 -11.28 19.96
CA PRO A 38 10.41 -11.10 19.14
C PRO A 38 9.99 -9.65 19.20
N LEU A 39 9.87 -9.00 18.04
CA LEU A 39 9.41 -7.61 17.96
C LEU A 39 8.07 -7.57 18.72
N PRO A 40 7.98 -6.86 19.85
CA PRO A 40 6.73 -6.73 20.55
C PRO A 40 5.74 -6.02 19.60
N ILE A 41 4.45 -6.37 19.69
CA ILE A 41 3.36 -5.78 18.89
C ILE A 41 3.46 -4.24 18.73
N PRO A 42 3.84 -3.46 19.77
CA PRO A 42 4.07 -2.01 19.63
C PRO A 42 5.04 -1.60 18.53
N ASP A 43 6.06 -2.43 18.23
CA ASP A 43 7.06 -2.11 17.21
C ASP A 43 6.49 -2.21 15.79
N ILE A 44 5.40 -2.97 15.58
CA ILE A 44 4.69 -2.99 14.28
C ILE A 44 3.92 -1.69 14.08
N HIS A 45 3.34 -1.14 15.15
CA HIS A 45 2.62 0.13 15.08
C HIS A 45 3.58 1.30 14.76
N ASP A 46 4.82 1.27 15.26
CA ASP A 46 5.84 2.26 14.89
C ASP A 46 6.31 2.10 13.43
N LYS A 47 6.26 0.88 12.88
CA LYS A 47 6.68 0.61 11.49
C LYS A 47 5.73 1.27 10.46
N TRP A 48 4.41 1.29 10.65
CA TRP A 48 3.51 1.95 9.68
C TRP A 48 3.64 3.46 9.66
N GLN A 49 3.91 4.10 10.79
CA GLN A 49 4.17 5.55 10.82
C GLN A 49 5.42 5.88 10.00
N LYS A 50 6.45 5.04 10.11
CA LYS A 50 7.66 5.16 9.30
C LYS A 50 7.37 4.97 7.81
N VAL A 51 6.53 3.99 7.43
CA VAL A 51 6.12 3.80 6.04
C VAL A 51 5.29 4.97 5.52
N ALA A 52 4.36 5.50 6.33
CA ALA A 52 3.60 6.70 5.98
C ALA A 52 4.54 7.89 5.74
N SER A 53 5.55 8.07 6.61
CA SER A 53 6.58 9.08 6.43
C SER A 53 7.40 8.85 5.16
N ASP A 54 7.81 7.60 4.88
CA ASP A 54 8.59 7.26 3.68
C ASP A 54 7.76 7.45 2.40
N ALA A 55 6.47 7.13 2.43
CA ALA A 55 5.52 7.38 1.36
C ALA A 55 5.28 8.88 1.13
N PHE A 56 5.15 9.66 2.20
CA PHE A 56 5.05 11.10 2.12
C PHE A 56 6.32 11.73 1.53
N MET A 57 7.50 11.26 1.94
CA MET A 57 8.79 11.66 1.35
C MET A 57 8.89 11.28 -0.13
N ALA A 58 8.38 10.10 -0.51
CA ALA A 58 8.29 9.71 -1.92
C ALA A 58 7.40 10.66 -2.73
N MET A 59 6.27 11.11 -2.15
CA MET A 59 5.42 12.12 -2.79
C MET A 59 6.08 13.50 -2.84
N TRP A 60 6.90 13.87 -1.86
CA TRP A 60 7.66 15.13 -1.91
C TRP A 60 8.68 15.18 -3.04
N CYS A 61 9.07 14.03 -3.61
CA CYS A 61 9.88 13.99 -4.83
C CYS A 61 9.17 14.59 -6.04
N THR A 62 7.84 14.75 -6.02
CA THR A 62 7.06 15.34 -7.13
C THR A 62 6.97 16.86 -7.04
N ILE A 63 7.30 17.45 -5.89
CA ILE A 63 7.23 18.89 -5.65
C ILE A 63 8.56 19.53 -6.07
N PRO A 64 8.57 20.46 -7.04
CA PRO A 64 9.81 21.15 -7.44
C PRO A 64 10.51 21.84 -6.26
N GLY A 65 11.83 21.79 -6.23
CA GLY A 65 12.66 22.33 -5.14
C GLY A 65 12.79 21.38 -3.94
N ALA A 66 11.68 20.93 -3.37
CA ALA A 66 11.69 19.93 -2.30
C ALA A 66 12.19 18.55 -2.79
N SER A 67 12.00 18.29 -4.09
CA SER A 67 12.35 17.03 -4.74
C SER A 67 13.82 16.62 -4.59
N LEU A 68 14.76 17.57 -4.54
CA LEU A 68 16.20 17.26 -4.38
C LEU A 68 16.52 16.65 -3.02
N LEU A 69 15.97 17.24 -1.94
CA LEU A 69 16.17 16.74 -0.57
C LEU A 69 15.45 15.41 -0.38
N ALA A 70 14.22 15.31 -0.87
CA ALA A 70 13.42 14.10 -0.80
C ALA A 70 14.07 12.94 -1.60
N THR A 71 14.55 13.21 -2.80
CA THR A 71 15.27 12.21 -3.62
C THR A 71 16.57 11.78 -2.95
N GLY A 72 17.33 12.73 -2.38
CA GLY A 72 18.53 12.40 -1.60
C GLY A 72 18.24 11.48 -0.41
N TYR A 73 17.14 11.74 0.31
CA TYR A 73 16.64 10.85 1.37
C TYR A 73 16.30 9.46 0.82
N MET A 74 15.51 9.37 -0.25
CA MET A 74 15.08 8.10 -0.84
C MET A 74 16.29 7.28 -1.35
N VAL A 75 17.25 7.92 -2.03
CA VAL A 75 18.51 7.27 -2.45
C VAL A 75 19.28 6.74 -1.24
N ARG A 76 19.51 7.60 -0.23
CA ARG A 76 20.29 7.19 0.95
C ARG A 76 19.63 6.02 1.69
N HIS A 77 18.32 6.07 1.86
CA HIS A 77 17.59 5.13 2.71
C HIS A 77 17.25 3.83 1.98
N TYR A 78 16.71 3.91 0.75
CA TYR A 78 16.24 2.74 0.01
C TYR A 78 17.28 2.15 -0.95
N LEU A 79 18.19 2.95 -1.51
CA LEU A 79 19.25 2.43 -2.38
C LEU A 79 20.51 2.06 -1.58
N ILE A 80 21.08 3.01 -0.81
CA ILE A 80 22.40 2.82 -0.19
C ILE A 80 22.32 1.92 1.05
N ARG A 81 21.45 2.26 2.01
CA ARG A 81 21.36 1.50 3.28
C ARG A 81 20.78 0.11 3.09
N ARG A 82 19.78 -0.04 2.22
CA ARG A 82 19.05 -1.28 1.99
C ARG A 82 19.51 -2.05 0.74
N TRP A 83 20.65 -1.68 0.15
CA TRP A 83 21.24 -2.36 -1.02
C TRP A 83 21.32 -3.89 -0.87
N ARG A 84 21.63 -4.38 0.35
CA ARG A 84 21.78 -5.82 0.60
C ARG A 84 20.49 -6.61 0.46
N LEU A 85 19.33 -5.97 0.68
CA LEU A 85 18.03 -6.61 0.46
C LEU A 85 17.79 -6.76 -1.05
N ILE A 86 18.09 -5.71 -1.83
CA ILE A 86 17.93 -5.68 -3.29
C ILE A 86 18.89 -6.67 -3.98
N PHE A 87 20.11 -6.79 -3.46
CA PHE A 87 21.18 -7.59 -4.04
C PHE A 87 21.67 -8.64 -3.04
N PRO A 88 20.91 -9.75 -2.87
CA PRO A 88 21.33 -10.84 -2.00
C PRO A 88 22.68 -11.38 -2.49
N LYS A 89 23.53 -11.76 -1.52
CA LYS A 89 24.96 -12.09 -1.71
C LYS A 89 25.22 -13.40 -2.48
N GLU A 90 24.20 -14.03 -3.05
CA GLU A 90 24.31 -15.39 -3.59
C GLU A 90 25.18 -15.48 -4.86
N GLN A 91 26.10 -16.44 -4.80
CA GLN A 91 27.26 -16.59 -5.67
C GLN A 91 26.95 -17.03 -7.13
N ASN A 92 25.68 -17.34 -7.46
CA ASN A 92 25.33 -17.95 -8.76
C ASN A 92 24.57 -17.02 -9.74
N LEU A 93 24.29 -15.76 -9.38
CA LEU A 93 23.42 -14.87 -10.17
C LEU A 93 24.15 -13.97 -11.20
N GLY A 94 25.42 -14.25 -11.51
CA GLY A 94 26.35 -13.29 -12.14
C GLY A 94 25.87 -12.52 -13.39
N LYS A 95 25.00 -13.08 -14.24
CA LYS A 95 24.43 -12.35 -15.40
C LYS A 95 23.16 -11.56 -15.07
N ARG A 96 22.22 -12.15 -14.34
CA ARG A 96 20.96 -11.48 -13.93
C ARG A 96 21.20 -10.37 -12.92
N LEU A 97 22.16 -10.56 -12.01
CA LEU A 97 22.55 -9.54 -11.04
C LEU A 97 23.03 -8.27 -11.77
N ARG A 98 23.85 -8.41 -12.82
CA ARG A 98 24.35 -7.28 -13.61
C ARG A 98 23.23 -6.53 -14.30
N SER A 99 22.24 -7.23 -14.87
CA SER A 99 21.10 -6.56 -15.50
C SER A 99 20.23 -5.82 -14.49
N VAL A 100 19.98 -6.40 -13.30
CA VAL A 100 19.21 -5.72 -12.24
C VAL A 100 19.96 -4.49 -11.73
N VAL A 101 21.26 -4.61 -11.42
CA VAL A 101 22.10 -3.47 -11.00
C VAL A 101 22.09 -2.35 -12.03
N LEU A 102 22.23 -2.70 -13.31
CA LEU A 102 22.22 -1.71 -14.40
C LEU A 102 20.86 -1.02 -14.51
N TRP A 103 19.76 -1.78 -14.38
CA TRP A 103 18.40 -1.25 -14.45
C TRP A 103 18.08 -0.34 -13.26
N GLU A 104 18.52 -0.71 -12.05
CA GLU A 104 18.48 0.15 -10.86
C GLU A 104 19.23 1.46 -11.10
N ALA A 105 20.50 1.37 -11.50
CA ALA A 105 21.34 2.54 -11.72
C ALA A 105 20.70 3.47 -12.76
N LEU A 106 20.22 2.91 -13.88
CA LEU A 106 19.53 3.67 -14.92
C LEU A 106 18.28 4.36 -14.39
N THR A 107 17.48 3.66 -13.59
CA THR A 107 16.24 4.20 -13.02
C THR A 107 16.51 5.37 -12.09
N TRP A 108 17.51 5.26 -11.21
CA TRP A 108 17.90 6.36 -10.33
C TRP A 108 18.51 7.53 -11.10
N ILE A 109 19.27 7.28 -12.17
CA ILE A 109 19.77 8.33 -13.06
C ILE A 109 18.61 9.07 -13.72
N ILE A 110 17.60 8.36 -14.22
CA ILE A 110 16.39 8.96 -14.80
C ILE A 110 15.67 9.80 -13.76
N LEU A 111 15.46 9.25 -12.56
CA LEU A 111 14.80 9.94 -11.45
C LEU A 111 15.52 11.25 -11.09
N ILE A 112 16.83 11.18 -10.87
CA ILE A 112 17.66 12.36 -10.55
C ILE A 112 17.60 13.37 -11.70
N SER A 113 17.70 12.92 -12.94
CA SER A 113 17.65 13.80 -14.11
C SER A 113 16.33 14.57 -14.19
N ILE A 114 15.20 13.91 -13.92
CA ILE A 114 13.88 14.54 -13.90
C ILE A 114 13.79 15.56 -12.76
N THR A 115 14.23 15.19 -11.56
CA THR A 115 14.18 16.11 -10.41
C THR A 115 15.06 17.35 -10.60
N VAL A 116 16.20 17.19 -11.29
CA VAL A 116 17.09 18.30 -11.64
C VAL A 116 16.48 19.15 -12.74
N GLU A 117 15.87 18.55 -13.76
CA GLU A 117 15.15 19.27 -14.83
C GLU A 117 14.01 20.11 -14.23
N ASP A 118 13.21 19.54 -13.34
CA ASP A 118 12.11 20.25 -12.68
C ASP A 118 12.61 21.39 -11.79
N ALA A 119 13.69 21.16 -11.04
CA ALA A 119 14.30 22.20 -10.21
C ALA A 119 14.87 23.35 -11.05
N ILE A 120 15.53 23.02 -12.17
CA ILE A 120 16.04 24.02 -13.12
C ILE A 120 14.89 24.78 -13.77
N PHE A 121 13.83 24.08 -14.18
CA PHE A 121 12.65 24.70 -14.80
C PHE A 121 12.02 25.73 -13.87
N VAL A 122 11.79 25.38 -12.60
CA VAL A 122 11.24 26.32 -11.61
C VAL A 122 12.18 27.49 -11.35
N PHE A 123 13.49 27.24 -11.22
CA PHE A 123 14.46 28.31 -11.01
C PHE A 123 14.56 29.27 -12.20
N LEU A 124 14.55 28.74 -13.42
CA LEU A 124 14.57 29.52 -14.66
C LEU A 124 13.27 30.32 -14.82
N ASN A 125 12.12 29.72 -14.47
CA ASN A 125 10.85 30.43 -14.58
C ASN A 125 10.75 31.57 -13.55
N ASP A 126 11.16 31.34 -12.30
CA ASP A 126 11.19 32.37 -11.26
C ASP A 126 12.15 33.52 -11.60
N THR A 127 13.34 33.20 -12.10
CA THR A 127 14.31 34.22 -12.54
C THR A 127 13.85 34.98 -13.79
N SER A 128 13.21 34.30 -14.74
CA SER A 128 12.59 34.93 -15.92
C SER A 128 11.47 35.87 -15.49
N LEU A 129 10.56 35.43 -14.62
CA LEU A 129 9.44 36.22 -14.12
C LEU A 129 9.95 37.44 -13.35
N THR A 130 10.96 37.27 -12.50
CA THR A 130 11.58 38.37 -11.74
C THR A 130 12.27 39.37 -12.68
N TYR A 131 12.99 38.89 -13.69
CA TYR A 131 13.65 39.74 -14.68
C TYR A 131 12.64 40.51 -15.54
N GLN A 132 11.60 39.84 -16.03
CA GLN A 132 10.52 40.48 -16.79
C GLN A 132 9.74 41.47 -15.93
N THR A 133 9.45 41.17 -14.67
CA THR A 133 8.79 42.10 -13.75
C THR A 133 9.64 43.36 -13.53
N HIS A 134 10.97 43.20 -13.45
CA HIS A 134 11.90 44.33 -13.38
C HIS A 134 12.02 45.14 -14.67
N GLN A 135 11.92 44.51 -15.85
CA GLN A 135 11.97 45.22 -17.13
C GLN A 135 10.63 45.87 -17.53
N ASN A 136 9.51 45.21 -17.24
CA ASN A 136 8.16 45.63 -17.65
C ASN A 136 7.49 46.62 -16.70
N TYR A 137 8.14 46.99 -15.58
CA TYR A 137 7.72 48.14 -14.75
C TYR A 137 7.77 49.49 -15.50
N LYS A 138 8.15 49.50 -16.79
CA LYS A 138 8.16 50.68 -17.66
C LYS A 138 7.20 50.64 -18.86
N VAL A 139 6.41 49.59 -19.09
CA VAL A 139 5.58 49.48 -20.31
C VAL A 139 4.15 49.01 -19.99
N ASP A 140 3.16 49.74 -20.48
CA ASP A 140 1.70 49.61 -20.25
C ASP A 140 1.03 48.28 -20.68
N SER A 141 1.78 47.19 -20.92
CA SER A 141 1.19 45.93 -21.44
C SER A 141 0.89 44.89 -20.35
N LYS A 142 0.05 45.25 -19.37
CA LYS A 142 -0.47 44.27 -18.38
C LYS A 142 -1.16 43.06 -19.02
N ALA A 143 -1.75 43.23 -20.20
CA ALA A 143 -2.46 42.17 -20.92
C ALA A 143 -1.53 41.08 -21.47
N SER A 144 -0.35 41.43 -22.01
CA SER A 144 0.59 40.45 -22.56
C SER A 144 1.24 39.59 -21.47
N PHE A 145 1.53 40.20 -20.31
CA PHE A 145 2.09 39.48 -19.17
C PHE A 145 1.09 38.46 -18.58
N ALA A 146 -0.19 38.82 -18.51
CA ALA A 146 -1.23 37.91 -18.04
C ALA A 146 -1.45 36.70 -18.97
N GLU A 147 -1.22 36.87 -20.28
CA GLU A 147 -1.35 35.79 -21.27
C GLU A 147 -0.15 34.84 -21.24
N GLU A 148 1.07 35.36 -21.08
CA GLU A 148 2.31 34.56 -20.98
C GLU A 148 2.35 33.76 -19.66
N ALA A 149 2.03 34.40 -18.54
CA ALA A 149 1.90 33.73 -17.25
C ALA A 149 0.82 32.64 -17.25
N ARG A 150 -0.33 32.86 -17.91
CA ARG A 150 -1.35 31.82 -18.09
C ARG A 150 -0.81 30.60 -18.83
N SER A 151 0.04 30.81 -19.84
CA SER A 151 0.63 29.70 -20.59
C SER A 151 1.55 28.86 -19.71
N ASP A 152 2.39 29.49 -18.88
CA ASP A 152 3.30 28.77 -17.98
C ASP A 152 2.56 28.02 -16.87
N PHE A 153 1.48 28.61 -16.34
CA PHE A 153 0.60 27.95 -15.37
C PHE A 153 -0.17 26.76 -15.97
N ALA A 154 -0.49 26.78 -17.27
CA ALA A 154 -1.18 25.67 -17.93
C ALA A 154 -0.32 24.40 -18.01
N PHE A 155 1.01 24.53 -18.05
CA PHE A 155 1.91 23.38 -18.11
C PHE A 155 2.17 22.73 -16.74
N ALA A 156 2.12 23.50 -15.64
CA ALA A 156 2.47 23.01 -14.31
C ALA A 156 1.66 21.78 -13.84
N PRO A 157 0.32 21.71 -13.98
CA PRO A 157 -0.46 20.53 -13.61
C PRO A 157 -0.04 19.27 -14.37
N ILE A 158 0.34 19.43 -15.64
CA ILE A 158 0.71 18.32 -16.53
C ILE A 158 2.03 17.70 -16.08
N TYR A 159 2.99 18.53 -15.70
CA TYR A 159 4.23 18.07 -15.09
C TYR A 159 3.98 17.39 -13.74
N ILE A 160 3.11 17.97 -12.89
CA ILE A 160 2.79 17.40 -11.57
C ILE A 160 2.12 16.03 -11.69
N VAL A 161 1.11 15.87 -12.56
CA VAL A 161 0.43 14.58 -12.78
C VAL A 161 1.42 13.55 -13.30
N ASN A 162 2.23 13.91 -14.29
CA ASN A 162 3.24 13.02 -14.85
C ASN A 162 4.26 12.60 -13.78
N ASN A 163 4.73 13.54 -12.95
CA ASN A 163 5.68 13.28 -11.88
C ASN A 163 5.08 12.42 -10.76
N ILE A 164 3.81 12.62 -10.40
CA ILE A 164 3.08 11.75 -9.46
C ILE A 164 2.99 10.33 -10.02
N CYS A 165 2.58 10.17 -11.27
CA CYS A 165 2.47 8.86 -11.92
C CYS A 165 3.83 8.18 -12.10
N LEU A 166 4.89 8.95 -12.32
CA LEU A 166 6.23 8.45 -12.61
C LEU A 166 7.07 8.25 -11.34
N LEU A 167 7.40 9.35 -10.66
CA LEU A 167 8.25 9.36 -9.47
C LEU A 167 7.49 8.76 -8.29
N GLY A 168 6.23 9.18 -8.12
CA GLY A 168 5.37 8.66 -7.05
C GLY A 168 5.18 7.15 -7.18
N ALA A 169 4.69 6.66 -8.32
CA ALA A 169 4.44 5.22 -8.46
C ALA A 169 5.71 4.37 -8.30
N PHE A 170 6.83 4.79 -8.88
CA PHE A 170 8.10 4.09 -8.75
C PHE A 170 8.62 4.08 -7.31
N LEU A 171 8.65 5.24 -6.65
CA LEU A 171 9.19 5.35 -5.29
C LEU A 171 8.27 4.66 -4.27
N LEU A 172 6.95 4.76 -4.43
CA LEU A 172 6.00 4.05 -3.58
C LEU A 172 6.08 2.53 -3.79
N LEU A 173 6.28 2.06 -5.03
CA LEU A 173 6.55 0.65 -5.30
C LEU A 173 7.83 0.19 -4.58
N ARG A 174 8.88 1.02 -4.56
CA ARG A 174 10.11 0.71 -3.82
C ARG A 174 9.87 0.62 -2.33
N VAL A 175 9.15 1.58 -1.77
CA VAL A 175 8.75 1.59 -0.37
C VAL A 175 8.02 0.30 -0.05
N LEU A 176 7.02 -0.07 -0.86
CA LEU A 176 6.23 -1.28 -0.69
C LEU A 176 7.11 -2.54 -0.74
N VAL A 177 7.81 -2.80 -1.85
CA VAL A 177 8.64 -4.01 -2.04
C VAL A 177 9.62 -4.20 -0.89
N ILE A 178 10.36 -3.16 -0.53
CA ILE A 178 11.43 -3.26 0.44
C ILE A 178 10.88 -3.49 1.85
N GLN A 179 9.78 -2.82 2.20
CA GLN A 179 9.15 -3.02 3.49
C GLN A 179 8.49 -4.41 3.56
N SER A 180 7.86 -4.89 2.48
CA SER A 180 7.32 -6.26 2.41
C SER A 180 8.38 -7.33 2.64
N VAL A 181 9.57 -7.14 2.09
CA VAL A 181 10.66 -8.10 2.24
C VAL A 181 11.24 -8.07 3.65
N GLU A 182 11.34 -6.89 4.28
CA GLU A 182 11.79 -6.79 5.67
C GLU A 182 10.81 -7.48 6.63
N VAL A 183 9.51 -7.23 6.49
CA VAL A 183 8.52 -7.84 7.39
C VAL A 183 8.41 -9.34 7.14
N ALA A 184 8.40 -9.78 5.87
CA ALA A 184 8.38 -11.20 5.54
C ALA A 184 9.62 -11.96 6.05
N ALA A 185 10.79 -11.31 6.07
CA ALA A 185 12.00 -11.89 6.67
C ALA A 185 11.87 -12.02 8.19
N ASP A 186 11.38 -10.98 8.88
CA ASP A 186 11.14 -11.02 10.33
C ASP A 186 10.14 -12.13 10.70
N VAL A 187 9.09 -12.27 9.92
CA VAL A 187 8.01 -13.25 10.12
C VAL A 187 8.49 -14.67 9.87
N HIS A 188 9.26 -14.90 8.81
CA HIS A 188 9.90 -16.20 8.58
C HIS A 188 10.77 -16.61 9.78
N ILE A 189 11.57 -15.70 10.35
CA ILE A 189 12.37 -15.97 11.55
C ILE A 189 11.47 -16.37 12.73
N HIS A 190 10.37 -15.65 12.95
CA HIS A 190 9.42 -15.95 14.02
C HIS A 190 8.67 -17.26 13.83
N LYS A 191 8.25 -17.60 12.61
CA LYS A 191 7.60 -18.87 12.30
C LYS A 191 8.55 -20.04 12.47
N VAL A 192 9.79 -19.91 12.01
CA VAL A 192 10.82 -20.94 12.23
C VAL A 192 11.07 -21.14 13.72
N ALA A 193 11.11 -20.07 14.52
CA ALA A 193 11.25 -20.16 15.97
C ALA A 193 10.03 -20.83 16.64
N ALA A 194 8.81 -20.48 16.22
CA ALA A 194 7.56 -21.02 16.77
C ALA A 194 7.32 -22.50 16.40
N ARG A 195 7.76 -22.92 15.20
CA ARG A 195 7.66 -24.31 14.70
C ARG A 195 8.65 -25.25 15.39
N GLN A 196 9.76 -24.75 15.94
CA GLN A 196 10.72 -25.61 16.60
C GLN A 196 10.07 -26.27 17.81
N GLU A 197 9.87 -27.59 17.71
CA GLU A 197 9.47 -28.42 18.84
C GLU A 197 10.38 -28.09 20.03
N PRO A 198 9.86 -28.03 21.27
CA PRO A 198 10.69 -27.86 22.44
C PRO A 198 11.59 -29.08 22.56
N LYS A 199 12.77 -29.02 21.93
CA LYS A 199 13.78 -30.06 22.04
C LYS A 199 14.13 -30.18 23.52
N LEU A 200 13.77 -31.34 24.08
CA LEU A 200 14.11 -31.80 25.42
C LEU A 200 15.52 -31.34 25.79
N ASN A 201 15.63 -30.28 26.60
CA ASN A 201 16.14 -30.41 27.97
C ASN A 201 16.51 -29.08 28.66
N ASN A 202 16.55 -27.90 28.03
CA ASN A 202 16.99 -26.69 28.77
C ASN A 202 16.29 -25.34 28.47
N PHE A 203 15.46 -25.21 27.42
CA PHE A 203 14.71 -23.96 27.18
C PHE A 203 13.21 -24.23 27.34
N LYS A 204 12.65 -23.78 28.46
CA LYS A 204 11.36 -24.25 28.98
C LYS A 204 10.10 -23.59 28.38
N HIS A 205 10.20 -22.63 27.45
CA HIS A 205 9.06 -21.72 27.19
C HIS A 205 8.77 -21.27 25.75
N ALA A 206 9.41 -21.81 24.69
CA ALA A 206 9.27 -21.21 23.34
C ALA A 206 8.62 -22.07 22.24
N GLY A 207 8.45 -23.39 22.43
CA GLY A 207 7.96 -24.28 21.37
C GLY A 207 6.46 -24.59 21.46
N MET A 208 5.84 -24.83 20.30
CA MET A 208 4.46 -25.32 20.17
C MET A 208 4.29 -26.67 20.89
N GLY A 209 3.22 -26.85 21.68
CA GLY A 209 2.91 -28.12 22.33
C GLY A 209 2.69 -29.27 21.32
N LYS A 210 3.01 -30.50 21.71
CA LYS A 210 2.89 -31.70 20.83
C LYS A 210 1.53 -31.80 20.14
N ARG A 211 0.43 -31.57 20.88
CA ARG A 211 -0.93 -31.63 20.36
C ARG A 211 -1.21 -30.53 19.31
N ALA A 212 -0.73 -29.30 19.54
CA ALA A 212 -0.85 -28.22 18.57
C ALA A 212 -0.04 -28.51 17.29
N TYR A 213 1.13 -29.13 17.43
CA TYR A 213 1.95 -29.52 16.28
C TYR A 213 1.28 -30.61 15.44
N GLU A 214 0.69 -31.63 16.08
CA GLU A 214 -0.12 -32.65 15.39
C GLU A 214 -1.31 -32.03 14.65
N LEU A 215 -1.98 -31.04 15.23
CA LEU A 215 -3.08 -30.32 14.59
C LEU A 215 -2.61 -29.48 13.40
N LEU A 216 -1.48 -28.79 13.52
CA LEU A 216 -0.89 -28.05 12.41
C LEU A 216 -0.56 -28.99 11.24
N GLN A 217 0.02 -30.16 11.50
CA GLN A 217 0.29 -31.16 10.46
C GLN A 217 -0.99 -31.63 9.78
N ARG A 218 -2.06 -31.88 10.54
CA ARG A 218 -3.36 -32.24 9.97
C ARG A 218 -3.94 -31.13 9.08
N LEU A 219 -3.83 -29.88 9.51
CA LEU A 219 -4.25 -28.73 8.71
C LEU A 219 -3.44 -28.61 7.42
N GLN A 220 -2.12 -28.81 7.48
CA GLN A 220 -1.24 -28.82 6.32
C GLN A 220 -1.58 -29.95 5.34
N ASP A 221 -2.04 -31.09 5.85
CA ASP A 221 -2.41 -32.25 5.04
C ASP A 221 -3.81 -32.10 4.41
N ALA A 222 -4.77 -31.55 5.16
CA ALA A 222 -6.14 -31.36 4.70
C ALA A 222 -6.30 -30.11 3.82
N PHE A 223 -5.54 -29.04 4.11
CA PHE A 223 -5.65 -27.74 3.46
C PHE A 223 -4.26 -27.19 3.05
N PRO A 224 -3.53 -27.88 2.16
CA PRO A 224 -2.19 -27.46 1.73
C PRO A 224 -2.15 -26.07 1.10
N ASP A 225 -3.26 -25.61 0.48
CA ASP A 225 -3.37 -24.26 -0.07
C ASP A 225 -3.40 -23.18 1.02
N CYS A 226 -3.95 -23.50 2.19
CA CYS A 226 -4.04 -22.59 3.33
C CYS A 226 -2.81 -22.71 4.23
N TYR A 227 -2.32 -23.92 4.48
CA TYR A 227 -1.25 -24.20 5.44
C TYR A 227 -0.07 -24.88 4.75
N GLN A 228 0.98 -24.10 4.46
CA GLN A 228 2.18 -24.62 3.79
C GLN A 228 3.10 -25.38 4.77
N ARG A 229 3.60 -26.55 4.35
CA ARG A 229 4.53 -27.37 5.16
C ARG A 229 5.90 -26.73 5.30
N GLU A 230 6.41 -26.11 4.25
CA GLU A 230 7.69 -25.42 4.25
C GLU A 230 7.45 -23.93 4.00
N ASP A 231 7.93 -23.09 4.91
CA ASP A 231 8.02 -21.65 4.67
C ASP A 231 9.46 -21.39 4.19
N PRO A 232 9.76 -21.38 2.87
CA PRO A 232 11.09 -21.01 2.43
C PRO A 232 11.42 -19.57 2.88
N PRO A 233 12.71 -19.22 3.07
CA PRO A 233 13.09 -17.86 3.38
C PRO A 233 12.60 -16.94 2.25
N VAL A 234 11.80 -15.94 2.60
CA VAL A 234 11.18 -15.05 1.62
C VAL A 234 12.25 -14.17 0.98
N THR A 235 12.50 -14.36 -0.31
CA THR A 235 13.35 -13.46 -1.09
C THR A 235 12.50 -12.40 -1.79
N ILE A 236 13.13 -11.30 -2.25
CA ILE A 236 12.46 -10.34 -3.14
C ILE A 236 11.85 -11.05 -4.34
N HIS A 237 12.56 -12.03 -4.89
CA HIS A 237 12.09 -12.78 -6.03
C HIS A 237 10.79 -13.50 -5.70
N ASP A 238 10.65 -14.09 -4.51
CA ASP A 238 9.44 -14.80 -4.11
C ASP A 238 8.26 -13.84 -3.94
N VAL A 239 8.49 -12.69 -3.29
CA VAL A 239 7.47 -11.63 -3.18
C VAL A 239 7.01 -11.19 -4.57
N THR A 240 7.94 -10.86 -5.47
CA THR A 240 7.60 -10.40 -6.84
C THR A 240 7.04 -11.51 -7.72
N ARG A 241 7.40 -12.78 -7.49
CA ARG A 241 6.91 -13.92 -8.29
C ARG A 241 5.50 -14.30 -7.89
N ASN A 242 5.17 -14.23 -6.61
CA ASN A 242 3.80 -14.39 -6.14
C ASN A 242 2.88 -13.34 -6.78
N TRP A 243 3.43 -12.18 -7.13
CA TRP A 243 2.69 -11.17 -7.85
C TRP A 243 2.32 -11.58 -9.28
N GLU A 244 3.17 -12.36 -9.94
CA GLU A 244 2.89 -12.83 -11.31
C GLU A 244 1.74 -13.84 -11.35
N THR A 245 1.47 -14.57 -10.26
CA THR A 245 0.46 -15.63 -10.19
C THR A 245 -0.97 -15.17 -9.85
N THR A 246 -1.24 -13.86 -9.83
CA THR A 246 -2.56 -13.30 -9.50
C THR A 246 -3.70 -13.85 -10.35
N GLU A 247 -4.90 -13.92 -9.74
CA GLU A 247 -6.15 -14.26 -10.40
C GLU A 247 -6.40 -13.43 -11.67
N THR A 248 -7.15 -14.02 -12.61
CA THR A 248 -7.44 -13.42 -13.93
C THR A 248 -8.05 -12.03 -13.83
N ASP A 249 -8.89 -11.82 -12.83
CA ASP A 249 -9.66 -10.58 -12.65
C ASP A 249 -8.75 -9.44 -12.16
N LEU A 250 -7.83 -9.75 -11.23
CA LEU A 250 -6.79 -8.81 -10.77
C LEU A 250 -5.86 -8.40 -11.92
N ARG A 251 -5.48 -9.36 -12.79
CA ARG A 251 -4.67 -9.05 -13.96
C ARG A 251 -5.40 -8.11 -14.92
N ALA A 252 -6.68 -8.35 -15.18
CA ALA A 252 -7.46 -7.49 -16.05
C ALA A 252 -7.51 -6.05 -15.53
N MET A 253 -7.76 -5.84 -14.23
CA MET A 253 -7.76 -4.51 -13.60
C MET A 253 -6.40 -3.80 -13.69
N THR A 254 -5.32 -4.54 -13.43
CA THR A 254 -3.95 -3.99 -13.49
C THR A 254 -3.57 -3.58 -14.92
N TRP A 255 -3.86 -4.44 -15.91
CA TRP A 255 -3.59 -4.15 -17.32
C TRP A 255 -4.43 -3.00 -17.84
N THR A 256 -5.73 -3.00 -17.58
CA THR A 256 -6.66 -1.95 -18.05
C THR A 256 -6.28 -0.59 -17.47
N SER A 257 -6.00 -0.49 -16.18
CA SER A 257 -5.57 0.78 -15.57
C SER A 257 -4.23 1.27 -16.13
N SER A 258 -3.28 0.37 -16.39
CA SER A 258 -1.95 0.72 -16.93
C SER A 258 -2.00 1.14 -18.41
N ILE A 259 -2.82 0.45 -19.22
CA ILE A 259 -3.07 0.84 -20.63
C ILE A 259 -3.74 2.20 -20.67
N LEU A 260 -4.74 2.43 -19.82
CA LEU A 260 -5.46 3.68 -19.78
C LEU A 260 -4.57 4.84 -19.31
N LEU A 261 -3.73 4.60 -18.29
CA LEU A 261 -2.69 5.53 -17.86
C LEU A 261 -1.75 5.88 -19.03
N PHE A 262 -1.27 4.88 -19.77
CA PHE A 262 -0.41 5.08 -20.93
C PHE A 262 -1.10 5.93 -22.01
N VAL A 263 -2.35 5.62 -22.37
CA VAL A 263 -3.10 6.33 -23.39
C VAL A 263 -3.35 7.79 -22.98
N LEU A 264 -3.84 8.02 -21.77
CA LEU A 264 -4.22 9.36 -21.30
C LEU A 264 -3.00 10.24 -21.00
N LEU A 265 -1.91 9.68 -20.45
CA LEU A 265 -0.65 10.43 -20.32
C LEU A 265 -0.07 10.76 -21.70
N THR A 266 -0.10 9.83 -22.65
CA THR A 266 0.35 10.12 -24.02
C THR A 266 -0.48 11.21 -24.67
N TRP A 267 -1.81 11.16 -24.50
CA TRP A 267 -2.70 12.24 -24.95
C TRP A 267 -2.28 13.56 -24.32
N GLN A 268 -2.21 13.64 -22.99
CA GLN A 268 -1.88 14.86 -22.26
C GLN A 268 -0.53 15.46 -22.70
N GLN A 269 0.47 14.61 -22.91
CA GLN A 269 1.79 15.05 -23.38
C GLN A 269 1.76 15.52 -24.84
N LEU A 270 0.97 14.85 -25.70
CA LEU A 270 0.78 15.28 -27.09
C LEU A 270 -0.02 16.58 -27.18
N SER A 271 -1.05 16.78 -26.35
CA SER A 271 -1.82 18.02 -26.33
C SER A 271 -0.96 19.22 -25.92
N VAL A 272 -0.04 19.02 -24.97
CA VAL A 272 0.99 20.01 -24.63
C VAL A 272 1.89 20.28 -25.83
N PHE A 273 2.44 19.21 -26.43
CA PHE A 273 3.35 19.34 -27.55
C PHE A 273 2.72 20.10 -28.73
N TYR A 274 1.48 19.78 -29.10
CA TYR A 274 0.75 20.46 -30.17
C TYR A 274 0.22 21.85 -29.78
N GLY A 275 -0.06 22.09 -28.50
CA GLY A 275 -0.54 23.37 -27.98
C GLY A 275 0.54 24.43 -27.86
N THR A 276 1.81 24.03 -27.65
CA THR A 276 2.93 24.97 -27.67
C THR A 276 3.11 25.58 -29.07
N LYS A 277 2.90 26.91 -29.19
CA LYS A 277 3.07 27.70 -30.44
C LYS A 277 4.43 27.50 -31.15
N VAL A 278 5.42 26.95 -30.44
CA VAL A 278 6.76 26.58 -30.92
C VAL A 278 6.73 25.73 -32.20
N LEU A 279 5.69 24.92 -32.42
CA LEU A 279 5.53 24.15 -33.67
C LEU A 279 4.91 24.95 -34.82
N TRP A 280 4.05 25.92 -34.52
CA TRP A 280 3.31 26.67 -35.55
C TRP A 280 4.14 27.77 -36.18
N GLU A 281 5.14 28.30 -35.48
CA GLU A 281 6.07 29.31 -36.01
C GLU A 281 7.20 28.75 -36.87
N TRP A 282 7.20 27.45 -37.19
CA TRP A 282 8.21 26.81 -38.06
C TRP A 282 7.58 26.20 -39.33
N PRO A 283 6.89 26.98 -40.20
CA PRO A 283 5.99 26.45 -41.21
C PRO A 283 6.71 25.86 -42.45
N HIS A 284 8.04 25.82 -42.48
CA HIS A 284 8.82 25.51 -43.69
C HIS A 284 9.86 24.39 -43.52
N ALA A 285 9.85 23.64 -42.43
CA ALA A 285 10.68 22.45 -42.30
C ALA A 285 9.85 21.19 -42.66
N PRO A 286 9.99 20.60 -43.87
CA PRO A 286 9.28 19.37 -44.25
C PRO A 286 9.79 18.13 -43.47
N GLU A 287 10.86 18.27 -42.70
CA GLU A 287 11.46 17.19 -41.92
C GLU A 287 11.44 17.52 -40.42
N TRP A 288 10.95 16.58 -39.62
CA TRP A 288 11.06 16.60 -38.17
C TRP A 288 12.53 16.79 -37.77
N THR A 289 12.83 17.85 -37.03
CA THR A 289 14.18 18.10 -36.53
C THR A 289 14.60 16.97 -35.59
N ASN A 290 15.90 16.66 -35.54
CA ASN A 290 16.44 15.67 -34.60
C ASN A 290 16.01 15.96 -33.14
N LYS A 291 15.88 17.24 -32.77
CA LYS A 291 15.41 17.67 -31.45
C LYS A 291 13.97 17.23 -31.17
N GLN A 292 13.05 17.40 -32.12
CA GLN A 292 11.66 16.96 -31.97
C GLN A 292 11.56 15.43 -31.83
N ARG A 293 12.36 14.68 -32.62
CA ARG A 293 12.42 13.21 -32.51
C ARG A 293 12.94 12.77 -31.14
N THR A 294 14.00 13.42 -30.65
CA THR A 294 14.55 13.13 -29.31
C THR A 294 13.54 13.46 -28.21
N PHE A 295 12.81 14.57 -28.32
CA PHE A 295 11.78 14.94 -27.36
C PHE A 295 10.63 13.93 -27.33
N LEU A 296 10.07 13.57 -28.49
CA LEU A 296 9.01 12.56 -28.56
C LEU A 296 9.46 11.20 -28.01
N LEU A 297 10.70 10.79 -28.31
CA LEU A 297 11.26 9.57 -27.75
C LEU A 297 11.36 9.64 -26.22
N ALA A 298 11.81 10.78 -25.68
CA ALA A 298 11.88 10.98 -24.23
C ALA A 298 10.50 10.93 -23.57
N VAL A 299 9.50 11.61 -24.16
CA VAL A 299 8.10 11.55 -23.70
C VAL A 299 7.58 10.13 -23.73
N PHE A 300 7.76 9.40 -24.84
CA PHE A 300 7.32 8.01 -24.97
C PHE A 300 7.97 7.12 -23.90
N LEU A 301 9.29 7.22 -23.70
CA LEU A 301 10.01 6.43 -22.69
C LEU A 301 9.53 6.75 -21.27
N ARG A 302 9.26 8.02 -20.95
CA ARG A 302 8.69 8.43 -19.66
C ARG A 302 7.30 7.82 -19.44
N THR A 303 6.42 7.90 -20.44
CA THR A 303 5.07 7.33 -20.34
C THR A 303 5.11 5.81 -20.18
N VAL A 304 5.95 5.10 -20.94
CA VAL A 304 6.12 3.65 -20.80
C VAL A 304 6.61 3.29 -19.40
N PHE A 305 7.59 4.03 -18.88
CA PHE A 305 8.12 3.77 -17.55
C PHE A 305 7.09 4.09 -16.45
N ALA A 306 6.32 5.17 -16.56
CA ALA A 306 5.24 5.49 -15.64
C ALA A 306 4.15 4.40 -15.65
N ALA A 307 3.72 3.96 -16.83
CA ALA A 307 2.72 2.90 -16.98
C ALA A 307 3.21 1.56 -16.42
N SER A 308 4.48 1.21 -16.63
CA SER A 308 5.09 0.01 -16.06
C SER A 308 5.24 0.09 -14.54
N SER A 309 5.63 1.24 -14.00
CA SER A 309 5.74 1.45 -12.55
C SER A 309 4.38 1.38 -11.87
N TRP A 310 3.37 1.99 -12.49
CA TRP A 310 1.98 1.92 -12.05
C TRP A 310 1.44 0.48 -12.07
N TYR A 311 1.69 -0.26 -13.16
CA TYR A 311 1.33 -1.67 -13.28
C TYR A 311 1.86 -2.46 -12.09
N HIS A 312 3.15 -2.37 -11.80
CA HIS A 312 3.76 -3.10 -10.70
C HIS A 312 3.30 -2.63 -9.33
N LEU A 313 3.02 -1.33 -9.15
CA LEU A 313 2.47 -0.81 -7.91
C LEU A 313 1.06 -1.35 -7.63
N VAL A 314 0.14 -1.23 -8.60
CA VAL A 314 -1.23 -1.75 -8.47
C VAL A 314 -1.21 -3.26 -8.28
N GLN A 315 -0.36 -3.97 -9.04
CA GLN A 315 -0.17 -5.40 -8.87
C GLN A 315 0.28 -5.72 -7.44
N GLY A 316 1.33 -5.06 -6.92
CA GLY A 316 1.83 -5.30 -5.56
C GLY A 316 0.77 -5.06 -4.47
N ILE A 317 -0.05 -4.02 -4.60
CA ILE A 317 -1.15 -3.74 -3.66
C ILE A 317 -2.22 -4.85 -3.73
N LEU A 318 -2.65 -5.21 -4.94
CA LEU A 318 -3.66 -6.24 -5.14
C LEU A 318 -3.18 -7.63 -4.67
N CYS A 319 -1.90 -7.95 -4.88
CA CYS A 319 -1.30 -9.20 -4.41
C CYS A 319 -1.25 -9.27 -2.89
N THR A 320 -0.84 -8.18 -2.25
CA THR A 320 -0.86 -8.07 -0.78
C THR A 320 -2.27 -8.27 -0.24
N THR A 321 -3.26 -7.66 -0.88
CA THR A 321 -4.68 -7.83 -0.53
C THR A 321 -5.14 -9.28 -0.72
N ALA A 322 -4.66 -9.96 -1.76
CA ALA A 322 -4.96 -11.38 -2.02
C ALA A 322 -4.30 -12.32 -1.00
N CYS A 323 -3.05 -12.07 -0.58
CA CYS A 323 -2.40 -12.79 0.52
C CYS A 323 -3.23 -12.70 1.79
N MET A 324 -3.72 -11.49 2.12
CA MET A 324 -4.59 -11.27 3.28
C MET A 324 -5.94 -11.97 3.21
N LYS A 325 -6.52 -12.10 2.02
CA LYS A 325 -7.68 -12.99 1.82
C LYS A 325 -7.32 -14.44 2.13
N GLY A 326 -6.14 -14.89 1.74
CA GLY A 326 -5.60 -16.21 2.11
C GLY A 326 -5.49 -16.39 3.62
N ASN A 327 -5.01 -15.39 4.35
CA ASN A 327 -4.97 -15.43 5.81
C ASN A 327 -6.37 -15.43 6.45
N ALA A 328 -7.33 -14.70 5.88
CA ALA A 328 -8.72 -14.80 6.32
C ALA A 328 -9.26 -16.23 6.14
N TYR A 329 -8.90 -16.92 5.06
CA TYR A 329 -9.25 -18.32 4.83
C TYR A 329 -8.56 -19.29 5.80
N GLN A 330 -7.29 -19.06 6.11
CA GLN A 330 -6.59 -19.83 7.14
C GLN A 330 -7.32 -19.70 8.48
N LEU A 331 -7.61 -18.47 8.91
CA LEU A 331 -8.30 -18.20 10.16
C LEU A 331 -9.70 -18.83 10.17
N LEU A 332 -10.43 -18.73 9.05
CA LEU A 332 -11.73 -19.37 8.88
C LEU A 332 -11.66 -20.89 9.08
N VAL A 333 -10.70 -21.56 8.44
CA VAL A 333 -10.47 -23.00 8.63
C VAL A 333 -10.09 -23.31 10.09
N PHE A 334 -9.25 -22.48 10.70
CA PHE A 334 -8.85 -22.63 12.10
C PHE A 334 -10.05 -22.58 13.06
N THR A 335 -10.98 -21.65 12.87
CA THR A 335 -12.21 -21.54 13.68
C THR A 335 -13.03 -22.83 13.65
N THR A 336 -13.04 -23.56 12.52
CA THR A 336 -13.79 -24.83 12.39
C THR A 336 -13.23 -25.98 13.23
N LEU A 337 -12.00 -25.89 13.75
CA LEU A 337 -11.36 -26.94 14.54
C LEU A 337 -12.07 -27.21 15.87
N THR A 338 -12.84 -26.24 16.37
CA THR A 338 -13.53 -26.35 17.66
C THR A 338 -14.90 -26.99 17.49
N ASN A 339 -15.34 -27.75 18.50
CA ASN A 339 -16.70 -28.28 18.56
C ASN A 339 -17.78 -27.21 18.81
N TYR A 340 -17.35 -26.04 19.26
CA TYR A 340 -18.21 -24.91 19.60
C TYR A 340 -18.58 -24.06 18.38
N SER A 341 -17.76 -24.09 17.33
CA SER A 341 -18.05 -23.41 16.06
C SER A 341 -19.15 -24.14 15.28
N LYS A 342 -20.38 -23.63 15.35
CA LYS A 342 -21.51 -24.11 14.55
C LYS A 342 -21.56 -23.38 13.22
N VAL A 343 -21.30 -24.10 12.13
CA VAL A 343 -21.30 -23.54 10.75
C VAL A 343 -22.62 -22.85 10.40
N ASP A 344 -23.75 -23.28 10.96
CA ASP A 344 -25.06 -22.66 10.74
C ASP A 344 -25.17 -21.22 11.27
N THR A 345 -24.33 -20.84 12.23
CA THR A 345 -24.27 -19.48 12.79
C THR A 345 -23.44 -18.53 11.93
N TRP A 346 -22.72 -19.05 10.94
CA TRP A 346 -21.80 -18.27 10.13
C TRP A 346 -22.52 -17.48 9.04
N SER A 347 -21.89 -16.37 8.63
CA SER A 347 -22.41 -15.58 7.53
C SER A 347 -22.49 -16.41 6.24
N LYS A 348 -23.40 -16.04 5.34
CA LYS A 348 -23.52 -16.71 4.03
C LYS A 348 -22.20 -16.62 3.24
N LYS A 349 -21.43 -15.54 3.43
CA LYS A 349 -20.14 -15.34 2.79
C LYS A 349 -19.12 -16.34 3.31
N ASP A 350 -18.97 -16.46 4.62
CA ASP A 350 -18.01 -17.36 5.25
C ASP A 350 -18.29 -18.82 4.87
N ARG A 351 -19.56 -19.22 4.87
CA ARG A 351 -19.97 -20.54 4.38
C ARG A 351 -19.59 -20.76 2.91
N SER A 352 -19.78 -19.75 2.06
CA SER A 352 -19.39 -19.83 0.64
C SER A 352 -17.86 -19.91 0.47
N SER A 353 -17.10 -19.14 1.25
CA SER A 353 -15.64 -19.19 1.25
C SER A 353 -15.14 -20.56 1.70
N LEU A 354 -15.70 -21.11 2.77
CA LEU A 354 -15.35 -22.44 3.26
C LEU A 354 -15.66 -23.55 2.25
N LYS A 355 -16.80 -23.46 1.54
CA LYS A 355 -17.12 -24.37 0.44
C LYS A 355 -16.10 -24.29 -0.69
N SER A 356 -15.65 -23.08 -1.03
CA SER A 356 -14.62 -22.87 -2.06
C SER A 356 -13.29 -23.51 -1.65
N ILE A 357 -12.89 -23.36 -0.39
CA ILE A 357 -11.66 -23.96 0.16
C ILE A 357 -11.74 -25.49 0.15
N LEU A 358 -12.88 -26.05 0.58
CA LEU A 358 -13.09 -27.50 0.55
C LEU A 358 -13.12 -28.03 -0.88
N TYR A 359 -13.73 -27.30 -1.81
CA TYR A 359 -13.77 -27.70 -3.22
C TYR A 359 -12.37 -27.70 -3.85
N SER A 360 -11.53 -26.69 -3.58
CA SER A 360 -10.17 -26.62 -4.14
C SER A 360 -9.27 -27.74 -3.62
N ASN A 361 -9.34 -28.05 -2.32
CA ASN A 361 -8.49 -29.05 -1.68
C ASN A 361 -9.02 -30.49 -1.84
N HIS A 362 -10.34 -30.67 -1.94
CA HIS A 362 -10.99 -31.98 -2.04
C HIS A 362 -11.81 -32.12 -3.32
N ASN A 363 -11.14 -32.03 -4.47
CA ASN A 363 -11.68 -32.30 -5.81
C ASN A 363 -12.44 -33.65 -5.92
N ALA A 364 -12.21 -34.58 -4.99
CA ALA A 364 -12.88 -35.87 -4.91
C ALA A 364 -14.37 -35.81 -4.54
N LEU A 365 -14.88 -34.67 -4.01
CA LEU A 365 -16.26 -34.55 -3.53
C LEU A 365 -17.32 -34.40 -4.66
N GLY A 366 -16.91 -34.38 -5.93
CA GLY A 366 -17.85 -34.46 -7.06
C GLY A 366 -18.74 -33.22 -7.28
N GLY A 367 -18.50 -32.11 -6.57
CA GLY A 367 -19.26 -30.86 -6.70
C GLY A 367 -19.06 -29.91 -5.52
N LEU A 368 -19.65 -28.71 -5.61
CA LEU A 368 -19.67 -27.75 -4.50
C LEU A 368 -20.62 -28.29 -3.40
N PRO A 369 -20.16 -28.46 -2.15
CA PRO A 369 -21.02 -29.04 -1.10
C PRO A 369 -22.24 -28.17 -0.79
N SER A 370 -23.36 -28.83 -0.48
CA SER A 370 -24.55 -28.13 0.03
C SER A 370 -24.28 -27.56 1.44
N ASP A 371 -25.11 -26.64 1.93
CA ASP A 371 -24.97 -26.13 3.31
C ASP A 371 -25.10 -27.27 4.34
N GLU A 372 -25.97 -28.24 4.07
CA GLU A 372 -26.23 -29.39 4.93
C GLU A 372 -25.07 -30.41 4.93
N ASP A 373 -24.34 -30.51 3.82
CA ASP A 373 -23.18 -31.40 3.67
C ASP A 373 -21.88 -30.75 4.15
N LEU A 374 -21.83 -29.42 4.29
CA LEU A 374 -20.62 -28.67 4.62
C LEU A 374 -19.96 -29.15 5.91
N GLN A 375 -20.76 -29.33 6.97
CA GLN A 375 -20.29 -29.85 8.25
C GLN A 375 -19.70 -31.27 8.12
N ARG A 376 -20.34 -32.12 7.31
CA ARG A 376 -19.89 -33.50 7.08
C ARG A 376 -18.56 -33.53 6.33
N CYS A 377 -18.41 -32.71 5.29
CA CYS A 377 -17.17 -32.59 4.53
C CYS A 377 -16.03 -32.08 5.42
N LEU A 378 -16.30 -31.14 6.34
CA LEU A 378 -15.32 -30.68 7.32
C LEU A 378 -14.91 -31.79 8.28
N ASP A 379 -15.88 -32.56 8.79
CA ASP A 379 -15.61 -33.69 9.68
C ASP A 379 -14.81 -34.81 8.99
N GLU A 380 -15.02 -35.00 7.69
CA GLU A 380 -14.23 -35.92 6.85
C GLU A 380 -12.80 -35.40 6.61
N ALA A 381 -12.64 -34.10 6.35
CA ALA A 381 -11.36 -33.47 6.08
C ALA A 381 -10.46 -33.35 7.33
N LEU A 382 -11.02 -32.87 8.44
CA LEU A 382 -10.30 -32.63 9.70
C LEU A 382 -10.24 -33.87 10.61
N GLY A 383 -11.09 -34.86 10.32
CA GLY A 383 -11.31 -36.02 11.18
C GLY A 383 -12.24 -35.73 12.36
N LYS A 384 -12.64 -36.80 13.07
CA LYS A 384 -13.58 -36.72 14.21
C LYS A 384 -13.00 -36.12 15.50
N ASP A 385 -11.70 -35.86 15.52
CA ASP A 385 -10.93 -35.46 16.70
C ASP A 385 -10.78 -33.92 16.73
N ARG A 386 -11.93 -33.23 16.80
CA ARG A 386 -12.03 -31.77 16.96
C ARG A 386 -11.62 -31.36 18.39
N LEU A 387 -11.13 -30.14 18.53
CA LEU A 387 -10.74 -29.56 19.81
C LEU A 387 -11.96 -29.42 20.73
N ASP A 388 -11.92 -30.09 21.88
CA ASP A 388 -12.89 -29.90 22.96
C ASP A 388 -12.39 -28.78 23.88
N LEU A 389 -12.98 -27.58 23.75
CA LEU A 389 -12.66 -26.45 24.61
C LEU A 389 -13.04 -26.67 26.09
N MET A 390 -13.62 -27.82 26.44
CA MET A 390 -13.81 -28.26 27.82
C MET A 390 -12.59 -28.98 28.39
N CYS A 391 -11.56 -29.25 27.58
CA CYS A 391 -10.32 -29.91 27.98
C CYS A 391 -9.16 -28.91 28.06
N LEU A 392 -8.45 -28.87 29.18
CA LEU A 392 -7.31 -27.97 29.38
C LEU A 392 -6.18 -28.15 28.36
N GLU A 393 -5.94 -29.39 27.92
CA GLU A 393 -4.90 -29.69 26.92
C GLU A 393 -5.28 -29.13 25.54
N ASP A 394 -6.55 -29.24 25.17
CA ASP A 394 -7.07 -28.74 23.90
C ASP A 394 -7.13 -27.20 23.88
N ILE A 395 -7.46 -26.55 25.00
CA ILE A 395 -7.38 -25.07 25.10
C ILE A 395 -5.94 -24.59 24.89
N LYS A 396 -4.97 -25.27 25.51
CA LYS A 396 -3.55 -24.94 25.32
C LYS A 396 -3.11 -25.18 23.88
N ALA A 397 -3.53 -26.29 23.28
CA ALA A 397 -3.22 -26.61 21.90
C ALA A 397 -3.84 -25.58 20.92
N TRP A 398 -5.10 -25.19 21.16
CA TRP A 398 -5.79 -24.15 20.41
C TRP A 398 -5.04 -22.82 20.49
N TRP A 399 -4.64 -22.41 21.70
CA TRP A 399 -3.91 -21.17 21.92
C TRP A 399 -2.52 -21.16 21.27
N ASP A 400 -1.76 -22.25 21.40
CA ASP A 400 -0.43 -22.38 20.78
C ASP A 400 -0.53 -22.34 19.24
N LEU A 401 -1.55 -22.99 18.67
CA LEU A 401 -1.81 -22.97 17.24
C LEU A 401 -2.28 -21.59 16.76
N ARG A 402 -3.17 -20.91 17.52
CA ARG A 402 -3.59 -19.54 17.21
C ARG A 402 -2.41 -18.59 17.18
N ARG A 403 -1.53 -18.65 18.19
CA ARG A 403 -0.31 -17.83 18.23
C ARG A 403 0.58 -18.04 17.02
N TYR A 404 0.66 -19.27 16.52
CA TYR A 404 1.41 -19.57 15.32
C TYR A 404 0.78 -18.95 14.07
N ILE A 405 -0.54 -19.07 13.89
CA ILE A 405 -1.28 -18.47 12.75
C ILE A 405 -1.22 -16.94 12.82
N GLN A 406 -1.29 -16.38 14.02
CA GLN A 406 -1.25 -14.93 14.25
C GLN A 406 0.07 -14.30 13.79
N ILE A 407 1.17 -15.06 13.74
CA ILE A 407 2.45 -14.55 13.22
C ILE A 407 2.31 -14.17 11.73
N ASP A 408 1.60 -14.98 10.94
CA ASP A 408 1.30 -14.65 9.53
C ASP A 408 0.41 -13.42 9.44
N PHE A 409 -0.57 -13.37 10.33
CA PHE A 409 -1.53 -12.30 10.34
C PHE A 409 -0.92 -10.93 10.66
N MET A 410 0.02 -10.91 11.61
CA MET A 410 0.72 -9.69 12.00
C MET A 410 1.59 -9.13 10.87
N ASP A 411 2.27 -9.98 10.10
CA ASP A 411 3.03 -9.55 8.91
C ASP A 411 2.14 -8.82 7.93
N GLU A 412 1.12 -9.54 7.49
CA GLU A 412 0.30 -9.11 6.40
C GLU A 412 -0.57 -7.93 6.80
N SER A 413 -0.91 -7.82 8.09
CA SER A 413 -1.57 -6.61 8.65
C SER A 413 -0.73 -5.36 8.48
N ALA A 414 0.58 -5.44 8.72
CA ALA A 414 1.48 -4.33 8.48
C ALA A 414 1.54 -3.99 6.98
N MET A 415 1.55 -5.00 6.11
CA MET A 415 1.50 -4.78 4.66
C MET A 415 0.20 -4.16 4.19
N MET A 416 -0.93 -4.52 4.79
CA MET A 416 -2.23 -3.93 4.50
C MET A 416 -2.32 -2.49 4.97
N ASP A 417 -1.80 -2.19 6.16
CA ASP A 417 -1.64 -0.81 6.62
C ASP A 417 -0.84 0.00 5.61
N TYR A 418 0.28 -0.55 5.11
CA TYR A 418 1.09 0.13 4.10
C TYR A 418 0.31 0.33 2.80
N CYS A 419 -0.36 -0.70 2.30
CA CYS A 419 -1.19 -0.61 1.09
C CYS A 419 -2.31 0.43 1.23
N GLY A 420 -2.98 0.45 2.37
CA GLY A 420 -4.02 1.42 2.70
C GLY A 420 -3.48 2.85 2.75
N VAL A 421 -2.39 3.07 3.47
CA VAL A 421 -1.69 4.36 3.55
C VAL A 421 -1.25 4.85 2.17
N LEU A 422 -0.60 4.00 1.38
CA LEU A 422 -0.14 4.32 0.02
C LEU A 422 -1.32 4.71 -0.88
N THR A 423 -2.40 3.94 -0.82
CA THR A 423 -3.63 4.20 -1.60
C THR A 423 -4.25 5.55 -1.22
N ILE A 424 -4.35 5.85 0.09
CA ILE A 424 -4.89 7.12 0.59
C ILE A 424 -4.00 8.30 0.15
N ILE A 425 -2.68 8.18 0.28
CA ILE A 425 -1.73 9.23 -0.14
C ILE A 425 -1.85 9.49 -1.64
N LEU A 426 -1.95 8.45 -2.46
CA LEU A 426 -2.13 8.58 -3.91
C LEU A 426 -3.47 9.26 -4.24
N LEU A 427 -4.56 8.89 -3.57
CA LEU A 427 -5.87 9.53 -3.76
C LEU A 427 -5.82 11.02 -3.42
N ILE A 428 -5.14 11.41 -2.33
CA ILE A 428 -4.96 12.82 -1.97
C ILE A 428 -4.14 13.54 -3.04
N CYS A 429 -3.04 12.94 -3.50
CA CYS A 429 -2.17 13.56 -4.50
C CYS A 429 -2.88 13.73 -5.85
N PHE A 430 -3.64 12.73 -6.30
CA PHE A 430 -4.47 12.84 -7.49
C PHE A 430 -5.60 13.84 -7.31
N GLY A 431 -6.24 13.90 -6.14
CA GLY A 431 -7.24 14.92 -5.84
C GLY A 431 -6.69 16.34 -5.95
N LEU A 432 -5.52 16.60 -5.36
CA LEU A 432 -4.84 17.90 -5.47
C LEU A 432 -4.44 18.21 -6.91
N ALA A 433 -3.86 17.24 -7.62
CA ALA A 433 -3.50 17.41 -9.02
C ALA A 433 -4.74 17.69 -9.90
N GLY A 434 -5.90 17.09 -9.58
CA GLY A 434 -7.14 17.29 -10.30
C GLY A 434 -7.71 18.69 -10.10
N VAL A 435 -7.64 19.20 -8.87
CA VAL A 435 -7.98 20.59 -8.58
C VAL A 435 -7.07 21.56 -9.33
N MET A 436 -5.76 21.29 -9.37
CA MET A 436 -4.81 22.12 -10.12
C MET A 436 -5.07 22.09 -11.62
N ASP A 437 -5.35 20.91 -12.19
CA ASP A 437 -5.64 20.75 -13.61
C ASP A 437 -6.95 21.46 -14.00
N TRP A 438 -7.98 21.34 -13.14
CA TRP A 438 -9.24 22.07 -13.28
C TRP A 438 -9.04 23.58 -13.26
N ILE A 439 -8.27 24.12 -12.29
CA ILE A 439 -8.00 25.56 -12.19
C ILE A 439 -7.25 26.06 -13.43
N ALA A 440 -6.31 25.27 -13.95
CA ALA A 440 -5.47 25.68 -15.06
C ALA A 440 -6.19 25.68 -16.41
N HIS A 441 -7.03 24.68 -16.67
CA HIS A 441 -7.67 24.50 -17.98
C HIS A 441 -9.12 25.00 -18.00
N ALA A 442 -9.79 25.03 -16.84
CA ALA A 442 -11.24 25.28 -16.72
C ALA A 442 -12.10 24.40 -17.64
N ASP A 443 -11.54 23.30 -18.16
CA ASP A 443 -12.19 22.36 -19.06
C ASP A 443 -12.43 21.03 -18.31
N PRO A 444 -13.69 20.63 -18.07
CA PRO A 444 -14.02 19.35 -17.47
C PRO A 444 -13.56 18.13 -18.27
N CYS A 445 -13.32 18.31 -19.57
CA CYS A 445 -12.87 17.26 -20.47
C CYS A 445 -11.36 17.30 -20.69
N SER A 446 -10.60 18.06 -19.89
CA SER A 446 -9.15 18.06 -19.98
C SER A 446 -8.62 16.63 -19.81
N PRO A 447 -7.64 16.20 -20.62
CA PRO A 447 -7.10 14.85 -20.55
C PRO A 447 -6.46 14.55 -19.19
N GLY A 448 -5.93 15.58 -18.52
CA GLY A 448 -5.38 15.48 -17.16
C GLY A 448 -6.44 15.15 -16.13
N LEU A 449 -7.56 15.88 -16.10
CA LEU A 449 -8.66 15.62 -15.17
C LEU A 449 -9.30 14.24 -15.42
N LEU A 450 -9.53 13.87 -16.69
CA LEU A 450 -10.04 12.54 -17.03
C LEU A 450 -9.12 11.43 -16.53
N LEU A 451 -7.81 11.58 -16.71
CA LEU A 451 -6.83 10.64 -16.17
C LEU A 451 -6.95 10.50 -14.65
N ILE A 452 -6.99 11.63 -13.95
CA ILE A 452 -7.07 11.69 -12.49
C ILE A 452 -8.34 11.02 -11.97
N LEU A 453 -9.49 11.29 -12.61
CA LEU A 453 -10.76 10.67 -12.25
C LEU A 453 -10.72 9.14 -12.38
N VAL A 454 -10.11 8.63 -13.45
CA VAL A 454 -10.01 7.18 -13.63
C VAL A 454 -9.02 6.55 -12.65
N LEU A 455 -7.86 7.17 -12.42
CA LEU A 455 -6.92 6.67 -11.42
C LEU A 455 -7.52 6.70 -10.01
N ALA A 456 -8.25 7.76 -9.66
CA ALA A 456 -8.94 7.86 -8.39
C ALA A 456 -10.05 6.80 -8.25
N ALA A 457 -10.80 6.51 -9.31
CA ALA A 457 -11.79 5.44 -9.32
C ALA A 457 -11.13 4.06 -9.13
N CYS A 458 -10.03 3.80 -9.84
CA CYS A 458 -9.25 2.55 -9.71
C CYS A 458 -8.75 2.36 -8.26
N LEU A 459 -8.10 3.38 -7.69
CA LEU A 459 -7.62 3.36 -6.31
C LEU A 459 -8.74 3.23 -5.28
N SER A 460 -9.91 3.84 -5.54
CA SER A 460 -11.08 3.71 -4.67
C SER A 460 -11.62 2.29 -4.63
N ILE A 461 -11.60 1.57 -5.76
CA ILE A 461 -11.96 0.15 -5.85
C ILE A 461 -10.96 -0.71 -5.09
N ILE A 462 -9.66 -0.45 -5.25
CA ILE A 462 -8.60 -1.14 -4.51
C ILE A 462 -8.78 -0.93 -3.01
N MET A 463 -9.02 0.31 -2.58
CA MET A 463 -9.26 0.63 -1.17
C MET A 463 -10.49 -0.07 -0.61
N LEU A 464 -11.56 -0.20 -1.41
CA LEU A 464 -12.75 -0.97 -1.00
C LEU A 464 -12.43 -2.44 -0.78
N ASP A 465 -11.61 -3.05 -1.64
CA ASP A 465 -11.17 -4.43 -1.46
C ASP A 465 -10.34 -4.57 -0.19
N VAL A 466 -9.39 -3.65 0.03
CA VAL A 466 -8.58 -3.59 1.25
C VAL A 466 -9.47 -3.51 2.51
N ILE A 467 -10.39 -2.56 2.55
CA ILE A 467 -11.33 -2.37 3.67
C ILE A 467 -12.17 -3.63 3.89
N GLN A 468 -12.65 -4.26 2.81
CA GLN A 468 -13.51 -5.44 2.91
C GLN A 468 -12.77 -6.62 3.53
N VAL A 469 -11.52 -6.86 3.13
CA VAL A 469 -10.70 -7.94 3.70
C VAL A 469 -10.45 -7.70 5.19
N CYS A 470 -10.10 -6.47 5.59
CA CYS A 470 -9.94 -6.14 7.00
C CYS A 470 -11.22 -6.38 7.82
N ILE A 471 -12.40 -6.04 7.27
CA ILE A 471 -13.69 -6.30 7.91
C ILE A 471 -13.93 -7.80 8.06
N ASP A 472 -13.69 -8.58 7.01
CA ASP A 472 -13.89 -10.03 7.04
C ASP A 472 -13.06 -10.67 8.15
N ILE A 473 -11.79 -10.29 8.25
CA ILE A 473 -10.94 -10.84 9.29
C ILE A 473 -11.40 -10.37 10.68
N ASN A 474 -11.72 -9.09 10.86
CA ASN A 474 -12.22 -8.58 12.13
C ASN A 474 -13.49 -9.32 12.59
N GLN A 475 -14.37 -9.70 11.66
CA GLN A 475 -15.57 -10.49 11.97
C GLN A 475 -15.23 -11.92 12.39
N ILE A 476 -14.26 -12.57 11.75
CA ILE A 476 -13.82 -13.92 12.15
C ILE A 476 -13.15 -13.88 13.53
N LEU A 477 -12.30 -12.88 13.79
CA LEU A 477 -11.66 -12.68 15.10
C LEU A 477 -12.69 -12.44 16.21
N GLU A 478 -13.71 -11.62 15.95
CA GLU A 478 -14.83 -11.41 16.89
C GLU A 478 -15.61 -12.71 17.14
N HIS A 479 -15.83 -13.52 16.10
CA HIS A 479 -16.47 -14.83 16.23
C HIS A 479 -15.66 -15.80 17.09
N ASP A 480 -14.34 -15.86 16.92
CA ASP A 480 -13.46 -16.69 17.76
C ASP A 480 -13.54 -16.29 19.24
N SER A 481 -13.58 -14.99 19.54
CA SER A 481 -13.76 -14.49 20.91
C SER A 481 -15.11 -14.96 21.49
N LEU A 482 -16.20 -14.86 20.72
CA LEU A 482 -17.51 -15.37 21.12
C LEU A 482 -17.52 -16.89 21.37
N VAL A 483 -16.84 -17.67 20.54
CA VAL A 483 -16.70 -19.13 20.72
C VAL A 483 -16.04 -19.47 22.06
N LEU A 484 -15.03 -18.70 22.48
CA LEU A 484 -14.39 -18.86 23.80
C LEU A 484 -15.31 -18.50 24.96
N VAL A 485 -16.12 -17.44 24.81
CA VAL A 485 -17.11 -17.02 25.82
C VAL A 485 -18.19 -18.07 25.99
N ASP A 486 -18.72 -18.62 24.90
CA ASP A 486 -19.73 -19.68 24.91
C ASP A 486 -19.18 -20.96 25.54
N ALA A 487 -17.95 -21.36 25.19
CA ALA A 487 -17.27 -22.48 25.82
C ALA A 487 -17.05 -22.26 27.33
N ALA A 488 -16.72 -21.04 27.75
CA ALA A 488 -16.55 -20.71 29.17
C ALA A 488 -17.88 -20.77 29.93
N ALA A 489 -18.98 -20.36 29.30
CA ALA A 489 -20.33 -20.46 29.87
C ALA A 489 -20.74 -21.93 30.05
N ASP A 490 -20.53 -22.76 29.03
CA ASP A 490 -20.84 -24.19 29.08
C ASP A 490 -19.96 -24.94 30.10
N ALA A 491 -18.67 -24.55 30.21
CA ALA A 491 -17.78 -25.05 31.25
C ALA A 491 -18.37 -24.87 32.65
N ILE A 492 -18.83 -23.66 32.97
CA ILE A 492 -19.45 -23.33 34.26
C ILE A 492 -20.71 -24.17 34.51
N LEU A 493 -21.51 -24.42 33.47
CA LEU A 493 -22.76 -25.18 33.57
C LEU A 493 -22.56 -26.70 33.67
N SER A 494 -21.42 -27.22 33.20
CA SER A 494 -21.16 -28.67 33.10
C SER A 494 -21.01 -29.42 34.43
N LYS A 495 -20.90 -28.71 35.57
CA LYS A 495 -20.69 -29.26 36.92
C LYS A 495 -19.46 -30.19 37.04
N ARG A 496 -18.51 -30.15 36.10
CA ARG A 496 -17.26 -30.93 36.17
C ARG A 496 -16.35 -30.40 37.30
N PRO A 497 -15.50 -31.23 37.92
CA PRO A 497 -14.61 -30.80 38.99
C PRO A 497 -13.57 -29.76 38.55
N ASP A 498 -13.20 -29.76 37.27
CA ASP A 498 -12.27 -28.83 36.61
C ASP A 498 -12.95 -27.64 35.91
N ALA A 499 -14.29 -27.57 35.94
CA ALA A 499 -15.08 -26.54 35.26
C ALA A 499 -14.63 -25.10 35.55
N VAL A 500 -14.29 -24.81 36.81
CA VAL A 500 -13.86 -23.47 37.23
C VAL A 500 -12.49 -23.13 36.64
N GLU A 501 -11.56 -24.09 36.60
CA GLU A 501 -10.22 -23.88 36.04
C GLU A 501 -10.30 -23.67 34.53
N VAL A 502 -11.08 -24.52 33.83
CA VAL A 502 -11.36 -24.42 32.39
C VAL A 502 -11.99 -23.07 32.05
N ALA A 503 -13.05 -22.67 32.74
CA ALA A 503 -13.72 -21.39 32.49
C ALA A 503 -12.81 -20.19 32.79
N THR A 504 -11.95 -20.28 33.80
CA THR A 504 -10.98 -19.23 34.14
C THR A 504 -9.92 -19.12 33.05
N LEU A 505 -9.42 -20.25 32.55
CA LEU A 505 -8.46 -20.28 31.45
C LEU A 505 -9.07 -19.74 30.16
N LEU A 506 -10.29 -20.14 29.78
CA LEU A 506 -10.97 -19.66 28.59
C LEU A 506 -11.18 -18.14 28.62
N ARG A 507 -11.58 -17.56 29.75
CA ARG A 507 -11.66 -16.10 29.92
C ARG A 507 -10.31 -15.41 29.89
N ALA A 508 -9.26 -16.05 30.40
CA ALA A 508 -7.91 -15.51 30.32
C ALA A 508 -7.39 -15.53 28.87
N VAL A 509 -7.73 -16.57 28.12
CA VAL A 509 -7.43 -16.70 26.69
C VAL A 509 -8.25 -15.70 25.88
N GLU A 510 -9.55 -15.55 26.13
CA GLU A 510 -10.41 -14.55 25.48
C GLU A 510 -9.88 -13.12 25.69
N ARG A 511 -9.59 -12.73 26.93
CA ARG A 511 -8.93 -11.42 27.19
C ARG A 511 -7.60 -11.26 26.48
N LYS A 512 -6.84 -12.34 26.32
CA LYS A 512 -5.60 -12.29 25.55
C LYS A 512 -5.89 -12.17 24.06
N VAL A 513 -6.83 -12.94 23.51
CA VAL A 513 -7.30 -12.82 22.13
C VAL A 513 -7.72 -11.38 21.85
N ASP A 514 -8.57 -10.78 22.69
CA ASP A 514 -9.01 -9.40 22.55
C ASP A 514 -7.87 -8.36 22.66
N MET A 515 -6.78 -8.66 23.37
CA MET A 515 -5.62 -7.78 23.53
C MET A 515 -4.52 -7.99 22.47
N PHE A 516 -4.38 -9.21 21.95
CA PHE A 516 -3.33 -9.60 21.01
C PHE A 516 -3.81 -9.49 19.56
N ASP A 517 -5.09 -9.78 19.32
CA ASP A 517 -5.74 -9.58 18.03
C ASP A 517 -6.09 -8.10 17.93
N ASP A 518 -5.06 -7.27 17.77
CA ASP A 518 -5.23 -5.90 17.31
C ASP A 518 -6.09 -5.98 16.05
N ARG A 519 -7.33 -5.48 16.18
CA ARG A 519 -8.27 -5.44 15.06
C ARG A 519 -7.55 -4.84 13.88
N GLN A 520 -7.76 -5.40 12.69
CA GLN A 520 -7.24 -4.84 11.46
C GLN A 520 -7.62 -3.38 11.38
N GLN A 521 -6.58 -2.57 11.39
CA GLN A 521 -6.62 -1.14 11.38
C GLN A 521 -6.09 -0.66 10.03
N VAL A 522 -6.54 0.52 9.63
CA VAL A 522 -5.84 1.34 8.65
C VAL A 522 -5.61 2.68 9.31
N LEU A 523 -4.36 3.14 9.38
CA LEU A 523 -3.99 4.38 10.08
C LEU A 523 -4.38 4.38 11.57
N GLY A 524 -4.32 3.22 12.22
CA GLY A 524 -4.73 3.05 13.62
C GLY A 524 -6.23 3.08 13.86
N VAL A 525 -7.06 3.14 12.81
CA VAL A 525 -8.53 3.11 12.92
C VAL A 525 -9.03 1.71 12.58
N PRO A 526 -9.78 1.03 13.46
CA PRO A 526 -10.28 -0.31 13.18
C PRO A 526 -11.29 -0.28 12.02
N MET A 527 -11.09 -1.16 11.05
CA MET A 527 -11.95 -1.24 9.87
C MET A 527 -13.29 -1.89 10.24
N THR A 528 -14.39 -1.17 9.99
CA THR A 528 -15.76 -1.60 10.28
C THR A 528 -16.66 -1.46 9.05
N ALA A 529 -17.81 -2.15 9.05
CA ALA A 529 -18.82 -1.99 8.01
C ALA A 529 -19.29 -0.53 7.83
N ASN A 530 -19.32 0.25 8.93
CA ASN A 530 -19.65 1.67 8.89
C ASN A 530 -18.59 2.48 8.13
N TYR A 531 -17.30 2.16 8.33
CA TYR A 531 -16.20 2.79 7.60
C TYR A 531 -16.31 2.51 6.10
N ARG A 532 -16.56 1.25 5.71
CA ARG A 532 -16.81 0.87 4.30
C ARG A 532 -17.98 1.64 3.70
N ASN A 533 -19.11 1.70 4.40
CA ASN A 533 -20.29 2.41 3.90
C ASN A 533 -20.02 3.92 3.77
N GLY A 534 -19.26 4.51 4.70
CA GLY A 534 -18.80 5.90 4.63
C GLY A 534 -17.87 6.15 3.44
N TRP A 535 -16.96 5.22 3.15
CA TRP A 535 -16.09 5.27 1.97
C TRP A 535 -16.90 5.21 0.67
N ILE A 536 -17.82 4.24 0.53
CA ILE A 536 -18.71 4.12 -0.63
C ILE A 536 -19.50 5.41 -0.83
N LEU A 537 -20.08 5.96 0.25
CA LEU A 537 -20.85 7.20 0.18
C LEU A 537 -19.98 8.38 -0.25
N SER A 538 -18.73 8.46 0.24
CA SER A 538 -17.78 9.53 -0.12
C SER A 538 -17.40 9.46 -1.60
N VAL A 539 -17.12 8.26 -2.12
CA VAL A 539 -16.82 8.04 -3.54
C VAL A 539 -18.03 8.38 -4.42
N LEU A 540 -19.22 7.93 -4.03
CA LEU A 540 -20.47 8.26 -4.75
C LEU A 540 -20.75 9.76 -4.76
N PHE A 541 -20.57 10.43 -3.62
CA PHE A 541 -20.75 11.88 -3.53
C PHE A 541 -19.75 12.65 -4.40
N ALA A 542 -18.48 12.23 -4.39
CA ALA A 542 -17.45 12.81 -5.24
C ALA A 542 -17.77 12.61 -6.74
N ALA A 543 -18.19 11.40 -7.14
CA ALA A 543 -18.58 11.11 -8.51
C ALA A 543 -19.80 11.93 -8.95
N LEU A 544 -20.85 12.01 -8.12
CA LEU A 544 -22.03 12.82 -8.41
C LEU A 544 -21.69 14.32 -8.50
N SER A 545 -20.78 14.80 -7.67
CA SER A 545 -20.31 16.19 -7.70
C SER A 545 -19.53 16.48 -8.99
N ALA A 546 -18.64 15.57 -9.40
CA ALA A 546 -17.91 15.69 -10.66
C ALA A 546 -18.85 15.67 -11.88
N VAL A 547 -19.83 14.75 -11.90
CA VAL A 547 -20.87 14.69 -12.95
C VAL A 547 -21.72 15.95 -12.96
N TRP A 548 -22.04 16.51 -11.79
CA TRP A 548 -22.80 17.75 -11.71
C TRP A 548 -22.05 18.94 -12.30
N GLU A 549 -20.76 19.10 -12.01
CA GLU A 549 -19.93 20.17 -12.59
C GLU A 549 -19.73 19.98 -14.11
N LEU A 550 -19.60 18.73 -14.58
CA LEU A 550 -19.62 18.39 -16.00
C LEU A 550 -20.91 18.88 -16.69
N ILE A 551 -22.07 18.58 -16.09
CA ILE A 551 -23.39 19.00 -16.61
C ILE A 551 -23.53 20.52 -16.58
N LYS A 552 -23.09 21.16 -15.49
CA LYS A 552 -23.15 22.62 -15.34
C LYS A 552 -22.34 23.30 -16.42
N THR A 553 -21.13 22.83 -16.69
CA THR A 553 -20.25 23.38 -17.74
C THR A 553 -20.85 23.17 -19.12
N ALA A 554 -21.33 21.96 -19.43
CA ALA A 554 -22.01 21.68 -20.69
C ALA A 554 -23.28 22.54 -20.87
N ARG A 555 -23.97 22.88 -19.77
CA ARG A 555 -25.14 23.76 -19.77
C ARG A 555 -24.77 25.22 -19.94
N THR A 556 -23.71 25.72 -19.30
CA THR A 556 -23.20 27.08 -19.50
C THR A 556 -22.68 27.24 -20.91
N ASP A 557 -21.96 26.28 -21.49
CA ASP A 557 -21.54 26.35 -22.91
C ASP A 557 -22.74 26.38 -23.87
N LEU A 558 -23.88 25.79 -23.48
CA LEU A 558 -25.13 25.83 -24.22
C LEU A 558 -25.92 27.14 -24.05
N LEU A 559 -25.73 27.85 -22.92
CA LEU A 559 -26.45 29.08 -22.57
C LEU A 559 -25.63 30.36 -22.84
N ASP A 560 -24.30 30.29 -22.73
CA ASP A 560 -23.32 31.37 -22.88
C ASP A 560 -22.79 31.50 -24.31
N PHE A 561 -23.42 30.84 -25.29
CA PHE A 561 -23.31 31.24 -26.70
C PHE A 561 -23.91 32.64 -26.98
N ALA A 562 -24.38 33.36 -25.94
CA ALA A 562 -24.85 34.72 -26.04
C ALA A 562 -24.02 35.77 -25.27
N GLU A 563 -23.56 35.53 -24.03
CA GLU A 563 -23.01 36.62 -23.20
C GLU A 563 -22.39 36.06 -21.90
N MET A 564 -21.09 35.74 -21.82
CA MET A 564 -20.27 35.85 -20.58
C MET A 564 -18.92 35.13 -20.71
N GLN A 565 -17.84 35.90 -20.87
CA GLN A 565 -16.48 35.39 -20.66
C GLN A 565 -15.67 36.23 -19.65
N ASP A 566 -16.20 37.36 -19.15
CA ASP A 566 -15.42 38.31 -18.34
C ASP A 566 -15.56 38.15 -16.81
N ASP A 567 -16.64 37.57 -16.28
CA ASP A 567 -16.93 37.62 -14.83
C ASP A 567 -16.31 36.49 -13.98
N VAL A 568 -15.98 35.34 -14.58
CA VAL A 568 -15.43 34.20 -13.82
C VAL A 568 -14.00 34.48 -13.36
N TRP A 569 -13.24 35.25 -14.13
CA TRP A 569 -11.82 35.43 -13.84
C TRP A 569 -11.53 36.40 -12.69
N TRP A 570 -12.42 37.38 -12.50
CA TRP A 570 -12.32 38.33 -11.40
C TRP A 570 -12.54 37.66 -10.04
N ASN A 571 -13.41 36.64 -9.96
CA ASN A 571 -13.71 35.98 -8.68
C ASN A 571 -12.60 35.04 -8.20
N VAL A 572 -11.91 34.32 -9.10
CA VAL A 572 -10.83 33.39 -8.69
C VAL A 572 -9.55 34.15 -8.30
N THR A 573 -9.23 35.25 -8.99
CA THR A 573 -8.09 36.11 -8.62
C THR A 573 -8.32 36.83 -7.29
N THR A 574 -9.55 37.27 -7.01
CA THR A 574 -9.93 37.87 -5.72
C THR A 574 -9.88 36.84 -4.58
N TRP A 575 -10.27 35.59 -4.84
CA TRP A 575 -10.24 34.52 -3.84
C TRP A 575 -8.80 34.06 -3.51
N LEU A 576 -7.94 33.91 -4.52
CA LEU A 576 -6.52 33.57 -4.33
C LEU A 576 -5.73 34.74 -3.69
N GLY A 577 -6.07 35.98 -4.02
CA GLY A 577 -5.51 37.17 -3.35
C GLY A 577 -5.79 37.20 -1.85
N HIS A 578 -7.00 36.80 -1.43
CA HIS A 578 -7.36 36.69 -0.01
C HIS A 578 -6.70 35.50 0.70
N PHE A 579 -6.34 34.43 -0.03
CA PHE A 579 -5.72 33.25 0.56
C PHE A 579 -4.20 33.39 0.72
N PHE A 580 -3.55 34.16 -0.15
CA PHE A 580 -2.08 34.37 -0.13
C PHE A 580 -1.63 35.70 0.47
N CYS A 581 -2.50 36.71 0.64
CA CYS A 581 -2.20 37.91 1.43
C CYS A 581 -2.73 37.77 2.86
N MET A 582 -2.00 37.04 3.69
CA MET A 582 -2.00 37.27 5.14
C MET A 582 -0.79 38.15 5.48
N ASP A 583 -0.88 39.45 5.17
CA ASP A 583 0.01 40.45 5.76
C ASP A 583 -0.80 41.64 6.30
N GLU A 584 -0.65 41.78 7.62
CA GLU A 584 -0.85 42.92 8.52
C GLU A 584 -2.18 43.70 8.54
N PRO A 585 -2.88 43.73 9.70
CA PRO A 585 -3.77 44.84 9.98
C PRO A 585 -2.93 46.10 10.22
N LEU A 586 -3.07 47.09 9.34
CA LEU A 586 -2.62 48.47 9.56
C LEU A 586 -3.25 49.02 10.84
N GLN A 587 -2.56 48.83 11.97
CA GLN A 587 -2.77 49.55 13.22
C GLN A 587 -2.28 50.98 13.03
N ASN A 588 -3.16 51.87 12.56
CA ASN A 588 -2.96 53.30 12.65
C ASN A 588 -3.71 53.82 13.89
N GLN A 589 -3.07 53.69 15.05
CA GLN A 589 -3.38 54.45 16.26
C GLN A 589 -2.07 54.96 16.86
N THR A 590 -2.11 56.19 17.41
CA THR A 590 -1.02 56.97 18.05
C THR A 590 -0.17 57.78 17.04
N ASN A 591 0.04 59.10 17.10
CA ASN A 591 -0.11 60.13 18.13
C ASN A 591 -0.24 61.52 17.48
N HIS A 592 -1.20 62.34 17.93
CA HIS A 592 -1.07 63.80 17.92
C HIS A 592 -1.12 64.29 19.37
N THR A 593 0.06 64.53 19.94
CA THR A 593 0.30 65.43 21.09
C THR A 593 1.77 65.88 21.03
N LEU A 594 2.01 67.00 20.34
CA LEU A 594 2.83 68.15 20.76
C LEU A 594 2.86 69.18 19.62
#